data_AF-A0A3M6R155-F1
#
_entry.id   AF-A0A3M6R155-F1
#
_cell.length_a   1.000
_cell.length_b   1.000
_cell.length_c   1.000
_cell.angle_alpha   90.00
_cell.angle_beta   90.00
_cell.angle_gamma   90.00
#
_symmetry.space_group_name_H-M   'P 1'
#
loop_
_entity.id
_entity.type
_entity.pdbx_description
1 polymer ?
#
loop_
_entity_poly.entity_id
_entity_poly.type
_entity_poly.pdbx_seq_one_letter_code
_entity_poly.pdbx_strand_id
1 'polypeptide(L)'
;MAYRLGKMAHAMAHPHDADAVELNQMIVEKQVAFWQAWTAMGLHGMSAAQNFSQQWLRWSCMPWTSPAALTPLALTGQLQASLLEMATKGLAPVRRKAVANSRRLARRR
;
A
#
# COMPACT_ATOMS: atom_id res chain seq x y z
N MET A 1 5.74 -26.89 16.20
CA MET A 1 5.80 -25.41 16.21
C MET A 1 6.62 -24.84 17.38
N ALA A 2 6.49 -25.38 18.60
CA ALA A 2 7.24 -24.94 19.79
C ALA A 2 8.78 -24.87 19.61
N TYR A 3 9.39 -25.86 18.94
CA TYR A 3 10.83 -25.87 18.65
C TYR A 3 11.29 -24.69 17.75
N ARG A 4 10.49 -24.29 16.76
CA ARG A 4 10.81 -23.15 15.88
C ARG A 4 10.66 -21.82 16.63
N LEU A 5 9.65 -21.71 17.49
CA LEU A 5 9.46 -20.56 18.38
C LEU A 5 10.60 -20.43 19.39
N GLY A 6 11.03 -21.53 20.01
CA GLY A 6 12.18 -21.55 20.93
C GLY A 6 13.49 -21.15 20.25
N LYS A 7 13.75 -21.64 19.03
CA LYS A 7 14.93 -21.22 18.24
C LYS A 7 14.87 -19.74 17.84
N MET A 8 13.68 -19.20 17.53
CA MET A 8 13.51 -17.78 17.23
C MET A 8 13.67 -16.90 18.48
N ALA A 9 13.18 -17.33 19.64
CA ALA A 9 13.34 -16.63 20.91
C ALA A 9 14.81 -16.60 21.36
N HIS A 10 15.53 -17.73 21.22
CA HIS A 10 16.94 -17.80 21.56
C HIS A 10 17.83 -16.97 20.61
N ALA A 11 17.52 -16.95 19.31
CA ALA A 11 18.20 -16.07 18.35
C ALA A 11 17.94 -14.57 18.61
N MET A 12 16.78 -14.22 19.17
CA MET A 12 16.50 -12.85 19.63
C MET A 12 17.24 -12.48 20.93
N ALA A 13 17.55 -13.45 21.77
CA ALA A 13 18.26 -13.23 23.04
C ALA A 13 19.77 -13.00 22.86
N HIS A 14 20.36 -13.47 21.75
CA HIS A 14 21.77 -13.28 21.40
C HIS A 14 21.92 -12.72 19.98
N PRO A 15 21.52 -11.45 19.75
CA PRO A 15 21.69 -10.83 18.45
C PRO A 15 23.18 -10.65 18.15
N HIS A 16 23.64 -11.24 17.05
CA HIS A 16 24.97 -10.98 16.52
C HIS A 16 24.99 -9.55 15.92
N ASP A 17 26.10 -8.83 15.95
CA ASP A 17 26.16 -7.44 15.42
C ASP A 17 25.68 -7.32 13.96
N ALA A 18 25.88 -8.39 13.17
CA ALA A 18 25.40 -8.51 11.80
C ALA A 18 23.85 -8.54 11.69
N ASP A 19 23.16 -9.09 12.69
CA ASP A 19 21.69 -9.13 12.75
C ASP A 19 21.13 -7.76 13.16
N ALA A 20 21.82 -7.01 14.03
CA ALA A 20 21.45 -5.64 14.39
C ALA A 20 21.54 -4.69 13.18
N VAL A 21 22.61 -4.82 12.37
CA VAL A 21 22.77 -4.07 11.11
C VAL A 21 21.65 -4.43 10.12
N GLU A 22 21.34 -5.72 9.95
CA GLU A 22 20.24 -6.14 9.08
C GLU A 22 18.89 -5.60 9.58
N LEU A 23 18.61 -5.67 10.88
CA LEU A 23 17.38 -5.15 11.48
C LEU A 23 17.22 -3.64 11.22
N ASN A 24 18.29 -2.87 11.39
CA ASN A 24 18.28 -1.44 11.09
C ASN A 24 17.97 -1.19 9.60
N GLN A 25 18.57 -1.99 8.71
CA GLN A 25 18.27 -1.93 7.28
C GLN A 25 16.79 -2.26 6.98
N MET A 26 16.21 -3.27 7.66
CA MET A 26 14.79 -3.60 7.50
C MET A 26 13.87 -2.46 7.97
N ILE A 27 14.22 -1.77 9.05
CA ILE A 27 13.44 -0.64 9.59
C ILE A 27 13.41 0.51 8.57
N VAL A 28 14.56 0.87 7.99
CA VAL A 28 14.65 1.89 6.94
C VAL A 28 13.83 1.47 5.72
N GLU A 29 13.90 0.21 5.30
CA GLU A 29 13.10 -0.30 4.18
C GLU A 29 11.59 -0.21 4.42
N LYS A 30 11.12 -0.44 5.65
CA LYS A 30 9.69 -0.29 6.00
C LYS A 30 9.24 1.17 5.89
N GLN A 31 10.06 2.12 6.35
CA GLN A 31 9.76 3.55 6.23
C GLN A 31 9.70 3.99 4.76
N VAL A 32 10.64 3.54 3.93
CA VAL A 32 10.63 3.82 2.48
C VAL A 32 9.41 3.20 1.81
N ALA A 33 9.05 1.96 2.15
CA ALA A 33 7.86 1.31 1.62
C ALA A 33 6.57 2.07 2.01
N PHE A 34 6.51 2.59 3.24
CA PHE A 34 5.41 3.43 3.68
C PHE A 34 5.30 4.71 2.86
N TRP A 35 6.42 5.42 2.64
CA TRP A 35 6.41 6.61 1.79
C TRP A 35 6.01 6.31 0.34
N GLN A 36 6.48 5.21 -0.22
CA GLN A 36 6.06 4.75 -1.56
C GLN A 36 4.57 4.43 -1.63
N ALA A 37 4.03 3.79 -0.58
CA ALA A 37 2.61 3.50 -0.48
C ALA A 37 1.79 4.79 -0.36
N TRP A 38 2.21 5.71 0.51
CA TRP A 38 1.55 6.99 0.74
C TRP A 38 1.49 7.84 -0.53
N THR A 39 2.61 7.98 -1.23
CA THR A 39 2.69 8.72 -2.49
C THR A 39 1.85 8.07 -3.59
N ALA A 40 1.87 6.74 -3.72
CA ALA A 40 1.06 6.02 -4.70
C ALA A 40 -0.45 6.20 -4.45
N MET A 41 -0.88 6.14 -3.18
CA MET A 41 -2.27 6.40 -2.80
C MET A 41 -2.65 7.87 -3.02
N GLY A 42 -1.77 8.81 -2.68
CA GLY A 42 -1.98 10.24 -2.89
C GLY A 42 -2.18 10.61 -4.36
N LEU A 43 -1.34 10.07 -5.25
CA LEU A 43 -1.48 10.27 -6.70
C LEU A 43 -2.80 9.70 -7.23
N HIS A 44 -3.22 8.53 -6.74
CA HIS A 44 -4.55 7.98 -7.05
C HIS A 44 -5.69 8.87 -6.58
N GLY A 45 -5.62 9.35 -5.34
CA GLY A 45 -6.62 10.26 -4.78
C GLY A 45 -6.73 11.56 -5.58
N MET A 46 -5.61 12.13 -6.01
CA MET A 46 -5.60 13.33 -6.86
C MET A 46 -6.27 13.09 -8.21
N SER A 47 -5.97 11.96 -8.88
CA SER A 47 -6.60 11.60 -10.15
C SER A 47 -8.11 11.38 -9.99
N ALA A 48 -8.53 10.69 -8.93
CA ALA A 48 -9.95 10.48 -8.62
C ALA A 48 -10.67 11.81 -8.34
N ALA A 49 -10.04 12.73 -7.58
CA ALA A 49 -10.59 14.05 -7.29
C ALA A 49 -10.75 14.90 -8.56
N GLN A 50 -9.78 14.90 -9.47
CA GLN A 50 -9.87 15.60 -10.76
C GLN A 50 -11.00 15.04 -11.63
N ASN A 51 -11.13 13.72 -11.71
CA ASN A 51 -12.22 13.09 -12.46
C ASN A 51 -13.59 13.44 -11.87
N PHE A 52 -13.71 13.48 -10.55
CA PHE A 52 -14.94 13.89 -9.89
C PHE A 52 -15.25 15.37 -10.14
N SER A 53 -14.27 16.27 -10.02
CA SER A 53 -14.48 17.70 -10.25
C SER A 53 -14.89 18.01 -11.69
N GLN A 54 -14.34 17.31 -12.67
CA GLN A 54 -14.74 17.47 -14.08
C GLN A 54 -16.17 16.99 -14.33
N GLN A 55 -16.56 15.85 -13.74
CA GLN A 55 -17.93 15.35 -13.84
C GLN A 55 -18.93 16.29 -13.17
N TRP A 56 -18.57 16.81 -11.98
CA TRP A 56 -19.37 17.78 -11.26
C TRP A 56 -19.55 19.08 -12.05
N LEU A 57 -18.46 19.63 -12.59
CA LEU A 57 -18.50 20.85 -13.39
C LEU A 57 -19.36 20.67 -14.64
N ARG A 58 -19.18 19.56 -15.37
CA ARG A 58 -20.01 19.23 -16.54
C ARG A 58 -21.48 19.14 -16.17
N TRP A 59 -21.82 18.48 -15.07
CA TRP A 59 -23.19 18.39 -14.58
C TRP A 59 -23.77 19.76 -14.21
N SER A 60 -23.00 20.61 -13.53
CA SER A 60 -23.44 21.96 -13.14
C SER A 60 -23.68 22.89 -14.33
N CYS A 61 -22.86 22.80 -15.38
CA CYS A 61 -22.97 23.67 -16.55
C CYS A 61 -23.92 23.13 -17.62
N MET A 62 -24.04 21.80 -17.73
CA MET A 62 -24.80 21.12 -18.77
C MET A 62 -25.55 19.92 -18.17
N PRO A 63 -26.55 20.15 -17.30
CA PRO A 63 -27.27 19.08 -16.60
C PRO A 63 -28.00 18.11 -17.55
N TRP A 64 -28.37 18.57 -18.75
CA TRP A 64 -28.97 17.74 -19.81
C TRP A 64 -27.98 16.79 -20.49
N THR A 65 -26.67 16.92 -20.23
CA THR A 65 -25.62 16.00 -20.71
C THR A 65 -25.18 15.00 -19.65
N SER A 66 -25.89 14.94 -18.51
CA SER A 66 -25.46 14.17 -17.34
C SER A 66 -25.09 12.74 -17.72
N PRO A 67 -23.81 12.34 -17.56
CA PRO A 67 -23.40 10.97 -17.84
C PRO A 67 -24.03 10.03 -16.79
N ALA A 68 -24.38 8.81 -17.20
CA ALA A 68 -24.89 7.75 -16.32
C ALA A 68 -23.98 7.48 -15.08
N ALA A 69 -22.73 7.94 -15.13
CA ALA A 69 -21.73 7.91 -14.07
C ALA A 69 -22.11 8.70 -12.80
N LEU A 70 -23.05 9.64 -12.85
CA LEU A 70 -23.50 10.43 -11.70
C LEU A 70 -24.72 9.83 -10.98
N THR A 71 -25.16 8.64 -11.38
CA THR A 71 -26.20 7.92 -10.61
C THR A 71 -25.62 7.46 -9.26
N PRO A 72 -26.42 7.45 -8.17
CA PRO A 72 -25.95 7.00 -6.85
C PRO A 72 -25.32 5.60 -6.87
N LEU A 73 -25.84 4.70 -7.70
CA LEU A 73 -25.32 3.34 -7.86
C LEU A 73 -23.95 3.32 -8.59
N ALA A 74 -23.79 4.13 -9.65
CA ALA A 74 -22.50 4.23 -10.34
C ALA A 74 -21.43 4.89 -9.46
N LEU A 75 -21.80 5.91 -8.69
CA LEU A 75 -20.92 6.59 -7.74
C LEU A 75 -20.45 5.65 -6.63
N THR A 76 -21.35 4.89 -6.01
CA THR A 76 -20.98 3.90 -4.99
C THR A 76 -20.07 2.80 -5.55
N GLY A 77 -20.35 2.31 -6.76
CA GLY A 77 -19.46 1.37 -7.46
C GLY A 77 -18.07 1.94 -7.75
N GLN A 78 -17.98 3.17 -8.25
CA GLN A 78 -16.70 3.85 -8.50
C GLN A 78 -15.90 4.09 -7.22
N LEU A 79 -16.56 4.46 -6.13
CA LEU A 79 -15.91 4.65 -4.83
C LEU A 79 -15.36 3.33 -4.28
N GLN A 80 -16.14 2.25 -4.31
CA GLN A 80 -15.67 0.94 -3.87
C GLN A 80 -14.49 0.43 -4.69
N ALA A 81 -14.55 0.56 -6.03
CA ALA A 81 -13.46 0.20 -6.91
C ALA A 81 -12.20 1.03 -6.62
N SER A 82 -12.34 2.35 -6.47
CA SER A 82 -11.23 3.25 -6.16
C SER A 82 -10.58 2.95 -4.81
N LEU A 83 -11.38 2.63 -3.79
CA LEU A 83 -10.88 2.23 -2.47
C LEU A 83 -10.09 0.92 -2.55
N LEU A 84 -10.58 -0.07 -3.30
CA LEU A 84 -9.87 -1.33 -3.50
C LEU A 84 -8.56 -1.12 -4.27
N GLU A 85 -8.57 -0.28 -5.30
CA GLU A 85 -7.35 0.10 -6.04
C GLU A 85 -6.35 0.84 -5.16
N MET A 86 -6.81 1.80 -4.34
CA MET A 86 -5.94 2.50 -3.40
C MET A 86 -5.32 1.55 -2.38
N ALA A 87 -6.11 0.63 -1.82
CA ALA A 87 -5.62 -0.38 -0.88
C ALA A 87 -4.58 -1.30 -1.53
N THR A 88 -4.84 -1.78 -2.74
CA THR A 88 -3.90 -2.65 -3.48
C THR A 88 -2.60 -1.91 -3.84
N LYS A 89 -2.68 -0.65 -4.26
CA LYS A 89 -1.48 0.18 -4.55
C LYS A 89 -0.71 0.57 -3.29
N GLY A 90 -1.39 0.79 -2.17
CA GLY A 90 -0.75 1.02 -0.87
C GLY A 90 -0.02 -0.23 -0.35
N LEU A 91 -0.55 -1.42 -0.59
CA LEU A 91 0.07 -2.67 -0.13
C LEU A 91 1.22 -3.16 -1.02
N ALA A 92 1.27 -2.75 -2.29
CA ALA A 92 2.25 -3.26 -3.24
C ALA A 92 3.73 -3.00 -2.84
N PRO A 93 4.13 -1.79 -2.39
CA PRO A 93 5.51 -1.52 -1.94
C PRO A 93 5.88 -2.35 -0.71
N VAL A 94 4.97 -2.47 0.25
CA VAL A 94 5.15 -3.25 1.48
C VAL A 94 5.33 -4.73 1.15
N ARG A 95 4.48 -5.29 0.28
CA ARG A 95 4.58 -6.67 -0.19
C ARG A 95 5.91 -6.91 -0.91
N ARG A 96 6.33 -6.00 -1.79
CA ARG A 96 7.60 -6.12 -2.52
C ARG A 96 8.79 -6.15 -1.56
N LYS A 97 8.83 -5.26 -0.56
CA LYS A 97 9.89 -5.25 0.45
C LYS A 97 9.85 -6.48 1.36
N ALA A 98 8.67 -6.91 1.79
CA ALA A 98 8.52 -8.13 2.60
C ALA A 98 9.04 -9.38 1.88
N VAL A 99 8.74 -9.54 0.58
CA VAL A 99 9.24 -10.65 -0.24
C VAL A 99 10.75 -10.55 -0.48
N ALA A 100 11.28 -9.36 -0.73
CA ALA A 100 12.73 -9.18 -0.88
C ALA A 100 13.47 -9.52 0.43
N ASN A 101 12.90 -9.11 1.56
CA ASN A 101 13.44 -9.36 2.89
C ASN A 101 13.46 -10.85 3.23
N SER A 102 12.35 -11.56 3.02
CA SER A 102 12.29 -13.01 3.26
C SER A 102 13.31 -13.78 2.41
N ARG A 103 13.53 -13.36 1.16
CA ARG A 103 14.57 -13.93 0.28
C ARG A 103 16.00 -13.63 0.75
N ARG A 104 16.27 -12.48 1.39
CA ARG A 104 17.61 -12.20 1.96
C ARG A 104 17.85 -13.01 3.23
N LEU A 105 16.87 -13.07 4.12
CA LEU A 105 16.94 -13.88 5.34
C LEU A 105 17.12 -15.37 5.04
N ALA A 106 16.44 -15.89 4.01
CA ALA A 106 16.59 -17.29 3.59
C ALA A 106 17.97 -17.61 3.00
N ARG A 107 18.73 -16.61 2.53
CA ARG A 107 20.10 -16.77 2.02
C ARG A 107 21.19 -16.60 3.09
N ARG A 108 20.85 -15.97 4.22
CA ARG A 108 21.76 -15.79 5.36
C ARG A 108 21.62 -16.87 6.43
N ARG A 109 20.57 -17.69 6.36
CA ARG A 109 20.42 -18.94 7.13
C ARG A 109 20.99 -20.11 6.36
#